data_AF-A0A8C5SSW3-F1
#
_entry.id   AF-A0A8C5SSW3-F1
#
_cell.length_a   1.000
_cell.length_b   1.000
_cell.length_c   1.000
_cell.angle_alpha   90.00
_cell.angle_beta   90.00
_cell.angle_gamma   90.00
#
_symmetry.space_group_name_H-M   'P 1'
#
loop_
_entity.id
_entity.type
_entity.pdbx_description
1 polymer ?
#
loop_
_entity_poly.entity_id
_entity_poly.type
_entity_poly.pdbx_seq_one_letter_code
_entity_poly.pdbx_strand_id
1 'polypeptide(L)'
;FYHTCKLPGRIMGIRLLHFSSIVIFLLLLVAGALTALLPNIKEDKMLTLRRERKSQSQLASDSFTIIMQTYNRTDLLLKLLNHYQAMPHLQKVIVVWNNVGEKAPEETWNTLGPHPVPVVFKVQTVNHMRNRLQVFPELETK
;
A
#
# COMPACT_ATOMS: atom_id res chain seq x y z
N PHE A 1 69.53 -25.09 33.16
CA PHE A 1 68.81 -25.60 34.35
C PHE A 1 67.31 -25.52 34.07
N TYR A 2 66.63 -26.66 34.12
CA TYR A 2 65.16 -26.79 34.03
C TYR A 2 64.48 -26.03 35.19
N HIS A 3 63.27 -25.50 34.97
CA HIS A 3 62.15 -25.75 35.90
C HIS A 3 60.81 -25.50 35.21
N THR A 4 60.00 -26.55 35.23
CA THR A 4 58.61 -26.64 34.81
C THR A 4 57.70 -25.90 35.79
N CYS A 5 56.74 -25.12 35.29
CA CYS A 5 55.65 -24.57 36.09
C CYS A 5 54.29 -25.13 35.63
N LYS A 6 53.64 -25.89 36.53
CA LYS A 6 52.26 -26.39 36.43
C LYS A 6 51.25 -25.25 36.62
N LEU A 7 50.20 -25.24 35.80
CA LEU A 7 49.03 -24.34 35.89
C LEU A 7 47.96 -24.85 36.87
N PRO A 8 47.42 -24.01 37.77
CA PRO A 8 46.14 -24.26 38.45
C PRO A 8 45.13 -23.14 38.11
N GLY A 9 44.56 -23.13 36.90
CA GLY A 9 43.69 -22.04 36.44
C GLY A 9 42.21 -22.40 36.23
N ARG A 10 41.81 -23.67 36.34
CA ARG A 10 40.58 -24.17 35.72
C ARG A 10 39.29 -23.97 36.55
N ILE A 11 39.39 -23.70 37.85
CA ILE A 11 38.22 -23.66 38.75
C ILE A 11 37.61 -22.25 38.83
N MET A 12 38.39 -21.19 38.61
CA MET A 12 37.93 -19.81 38.78
C MET A 12 37.13 -19.28 37.58
N GLY A 13 37.39 -19.78 36.37
CA GLY A 13 36.69 -19.38 35.15
C GLY A 13 35.22 -19.84 35.07
N ILE A 14 34.88 -20.97 35.71
CA ILE A 14 33.52 -21.52 35.69
C ILE A 14 32.56 -20.63 36.49
N ARG A 15 32.97 -20.16 37.68
CA ARG A 15 32.14 -19.28 38.52
C ARG A 15 31.85 -17.96 37.82
N LEU A 16 32.86 -17.35 37.18
CA LEU A 16 32.71 -16.07 36.48
C LEU A 16 31.78 -16.18 35.25
N LEU A 17 31.84 -17.30 34.52
CA LEU A 17 30.93 -17.59 33.40
C LEU A 17 29.48 -17.76 33.87
N HIS A 18 29.25 -18.43 35.00
CA HIS A 18 27.90 -18.57 35.56
C HIS A 18 27.32 -17.22 35.99
N PHE A 19 28.11 -16.36 36.64
CA PHE A 19 27.64 -15.01 37.01
C PHE A 19 27.31 -14.16 35.79
N SER A 20 28.17 -14.18 34.76
CA SER A 20 27.90 -13.47 33.50
C SER A 20 26.63 -13.96 32.81
N SER A 21 26.42 -15.28 32.76
CA SER A 21 25.22 -15.89 32.19
C SER A 21 23.94 -15.50 32.93
N ILE A 22 23.97 -15.46 34.26
CA ILE A 22 22.83 -15.04 35.08
C ILE A 22 22.46 -13.57 34.80
N VAL A 23 23.46 -12.68 34.69
CA VAL A 23 23.23 -11.26 34.38
C VAL A 23 22.61 -11.09 33.00
N ILE A 24 23.11 -11.81 31.99
CA ILE A 24 22.55 -11.77 30.63
C ILE A 24 21.11 -12.28 30.62
N PHE A 25 20.82 -13.35 31.35
CA PHE A 25 19.47 -13.91 31.44
C PHE A 25 18.48 -12.93 32.10
N LEU A 26 18.92 -12.23 33.15
CA LEU A 26 18.14 -11.17 33.80
C LEU A 26 17.86 -10.00 32.85
N LEU A 27 18.87 -9.54 32.10
CA LEU A 27 18.70 -8.47 31.12
C LEU A 27 17.70 -8.85 30.02
N LEU A 28 17.76 -10.10 29.52
CA LEU A 28 16.82 -10.60 28.52
C LEU A 28 15.39 -10.69 29.07
N LEU A 29 15.22 -11.12 30.32
CA LEU A 29 13.92 -11.15 30.99
C LEU A 29 13.32 -9.75 31.15
N VAL A 30 14.13 -8.78 31.58
CA VAL A 30 13.68 -7.38 31.73
C VAL A 30 13.31 -6.78 30.37
N ALA A 31 14.11 -7.02 29.34
CA ALA A 31 13.80 -6.56 27.98
C ALA A 31 12.50 -7.17 27.44
N GLY A 32 12.28 -8.47 27.63
CA GLY A 32 11.05 -9.16 27.23
C GLY A 32 9.81 -8.70 28.00
N ALA A 33 9.95 -8.42 29.30
CA ALA A 33 8.86 -7.87 30.10
C ALA A 33 8.52 -6.42 29.68
N LEU A 34 9.54 -5.61 29.35
CA LEU A 34 9.34 -4.24 28.89
C LEU A 34 8.62 -4.20 27.53
N THR A 35 8.95 -5.11 26.61
CA THR A 35 8.25 -5.20 25.33
C THR A 35 6.81 -5.71 25.46
N ALA A 36 6.52 -6.55 26.46
CA ALA A 36 5.15 -6.98 26.76
C ALA A 36 4.29 -5.88 27.40
N LEU A 37 4.90 -4.91 28.09
CA LEU A 37 4.20 -3.78 28.72
C LEU A 37 3.99 -2.59 27.75
N LEU A 38 4.62 -2.60 26.57
CA LEU A 38 4.41 -1.57 25.55
C LEU A 38 3.06 -1.81 24.85
N PRO A 39 2.17 -0.79 24.81
CA PRO A 39 0.88 -0.92 24.14
C PRO A 39 1.09 -1.21 22.64
N ASN A 40 0.53 -2.33 22.19
CA ASN A 40 0.63 -2.83 20.83
C ASN A 40 -0.13 -1.92 19.85
N ILE A 41 0.63 -1.20 19.02
CA ILE A 41 0.46 -0.67 17.64
C ILE A 41 -0.86 -1.07 16.92
N LYS A 42 -2.02 -0.85 17.54
CA LYS A 42 -3.35 -0.99 16.92
C LYS A 42 -3.97 0.39 16.67
N GLU A 43 -3.59 1.38 17.47
CA GLU A 43 -3.91 2.80 17.30
C GLU A 43 -3.30 3.35 16.01
N ASP A 44 -2.07 2.93 15.65
CA ASP A 44 -1.37 3.42 14.47
C ASP A 44 -2.11 3.07 13.18
N LYS A 45 -2.72 1.89 13.07
CA LYS A 45 -3.50 1.52 11.87
C LYS A 45 -4.75 2.37 11.70
N MET A 46 -5.39 2.75 12.81
CA MET A 46 -6.59 3.58 12.78
C MET A 46 -6.25 5.06 12.55
N LEU A 47 -5.13 5.53 13.10
CA LEU A 47 -4.60 6.87 12.89
C LEU A 47 -4.00 7.05 11.48
N THR A 48 -3.33 6.05 10.92
CA THR A 48 -2.88 6.07 9.51
C THR A 48 -4.06 6.02 8.56
N LEU A 49 -5.05 5.14 8.77
CA LEU A 49 -6.28 5.13 7.97
C LEU A 49 -7.02 6.47 8.05
N ARG A 50 -7.13 7.08 9.23
CA ARG A 50 -7.76 8.39 9.40
C ARG A 50 -6.94 9.51 8.75
N ARG A 51 -5.61 9.43 8.79
CA ARG A 51 -4.71 10.41 8.17
C ARG A 51 -4.73 10.30 6.65
N GLU A 52 -4.72 9.08 6.09
CA GLU A 52 -4.92 8.81 4.66
C GLU A 52 -6.28 9.31 4.18
N ARG A 53 -7.35 9.02 4.93
CA ARG A 53 -8.71 9.48 4.57
C ARG A 53 -8.82 11.00 4.62
N LYS A 54 -8.13 11.65 5.56
CA LYS A 54 -8.09 13.11 5.69
C LYS A 54 -7.24 13.74 4.58
N SER A 55 -6.08 13.19 4.22
CA SER A 55 -5.27 13.68 3.10
C SER A 55 -5.96 13.46 1.75
N GLN A 56 -6.63 12.32 1.55
CA GLN A 56 -7.46 12.05 0.38
C GLN A 56 -8.60 13.09 0.26
N SER A 57 -9.27 13.42 1.38
CA SER A 57 -10.34 14.42 1.40
C SER A 57 -9.87 15.85 1.17
N GLN A 58 -8.61 16.17 1.48
CA GLN A 58 -8.03 17.50 1.29
C GLN A 58 -7.44 17.69 -0.11
N LEU A 59 -7.02 16.61 -0.78
CA LEU A 59 -6.70 16.61 -2.21
C LEU A 59 -7.97 16.61 -3.08
N ALA A 60 -9.09 16.10 -2.57
CA ALA A 60 -10.37 16.06 -3.29
C ALA A 60 -10.99 17.44 -3.56
N SER A 61 -10.60 18.51 -2.85
CA SER A 61 -11.22 19.84 -3.04
C SER A 61 -10.81 20.54 -4.34
N ASP A 62 -9.59 20.27 -4.83
CA ASP A 62 -9.02 20.87 -6.04
C ASP A 62 -8.61 19.80 -7.06
N SER A 63 -9.37 18.70 -7.14
CA SER A 63 -9.16 17.64 -8.11
C SER A 63 -10.45 17.21 -8.79
N PHE A 64 -10.31 16.63 -9.97
CA PHE A 64 -11.45 16.20 -10.78
C PHE A 64 -11.30 14.74 -11.20
N THR A 65 -12.44 14.13 -11.48
CA THR A 65 -12.54 12.79 -12.05
C THR A 65 -13.04 12.90 -13.49
N ILE A 66 -12.35 12.24 -14.42
CA ILE A 66 -12.85 12.13 -15.81
C ILE A 66 -13.78 10.91 -15.87
N ILE A 67 -15.01 11.13 -16.36
CA ILE A 67 -15.90 10.05 -16.76
C ILE A 67 -15.95 10.03 -18.28
N MET A 68 -15.39 8.97 -18.90
CA MET A 68 -15.36 8.83 -20.35
C MET A 68 -16.11 7.58 -20.79
N GLN A 69 -17.08 7.76 -21.67
CA GLN A 69 -17.82 6.65 -22.26
C GLN A 69 -17.27 6.33 -23.64
N THR A 70 -17.12 5.04 -23.95
CA THR A 70 -16.57 4.56 -25.22
C THR A 70 -17.39 3.41 -25.80
N TYR A 71 -17.54 3.41 -27.13
CA TYR A 71 -18.20 2.38 -27.91
C TYR A 71 -17.53 2.28 -29.28
N ASN A 72 -17.10 1.08 -29.71
CA ASN A 72 -16.39 0.78 -30.95
C ASN A 72 -15.16 1.68 -31.25
N ARG A 73 -14.49 2.18 -30.21
CA ARG A 73 -13.36 3.12 -30.32
C ARG A 73 -12.25 2.86 -29.28
N THR A 74 -11.89 1.59 -29.10
CA THR A 74 -10.93 1.13 -28.07
C THR A 74 -9.52 1.67 -28.28
N ASP A 75 -9.07 1.76 -29.54
CA ASP A 75 -7.80 2.34 -29.95
C ASP A 75 -7.71 3.84 -29.58
N LEU A 76 -8.77 4.59 -29.88
CA LEU A 76 -8.86 6.02 -29.57
C LEU A 76 -8.95 6.23 -28.05
N LEU A 77 -9.69 5.37 -27.34
CA LEU A 77 -9.76 5.38 -25.87
C LEU A 77 -8.36 5.29 -25.25
N LEU A 78 -7.55 4.30 -25.65
CA LEU A 78 -6.22 4.11 -25.09
C LEU A 78 -5.29 5.31 -25.39
N LYS A 79 -5.39 5.88 -26.59
CA LYS A 79 -4.65 7.10 -26.95
C LYS A 79 -5.05 8.29 -26.08
N LEU A 80 -6.36 8.46 -25.81
CA LEU A 80 -6.87 9.52 -24.96
C LEU A 80 -6.50 9.31 -23.49
N LEU A 81 -6.59 8.08 -22.98
CA LEU A 81 -6.15 7.75 -21.63
C LEU A 81 -4.67 8.08 -21.43
N ASN A 82 -3.83 7.78 -22.42
CA ASN A 82 -2.41 8.12 -22.39
C ASN A 82 -2.15 9.64 -22.32
N HIS A 83 -3.01 10.44 -22.94
CA HIS A 83 -2.93 11.90 -22.85
C HIS A 83 -3.46 12.43 -21.51
N TYR A 84 -4.64 11.96 -21.09
CA TYR A 84 -5.31 12.46 -19.89
C TYR A 84 -4.60 12.08 -18.60
N GLN A 85 -3.93 10.93 -18.52
CA GLN A 85 -3.20 10.52 -17.31
C GLN A 85 -2.12 11.54 -16.87
N ALA A 86 -1.65 12.40 -17.78
CA ALA A 86 -0.68 13.46 -17.48
C ALA A 86 -1.31 14.81 -17.10
N MET A 87 -2.65 14.89 -17.03
CA MET A 87 -3.33 16.14 -16.66
C MET A 87 -3.11 16.49 -15.19
N PRO A 88 -2.83 17.75 -14.87
CA PRO A 88 -2.75 18.21 -13.48
C PRO A 88 -4.13 18.08 -12.82
N HIS A 89 -4.14 17.81 -11.52
CA HIS A 89 -5.37 17.68 -10.71
C HIS A 89 -6.31 16.53 -11.09
N LEU A 90 -5.91 15.65 -12.01
CA LEU A 90 -6.67 14.45 -12.32
C LEU A 90 -6.48 13.42 -11.20
N GLN A 91 -7.58 13.09 -10.51
CA GLN A 91 -7.55 12.12 -9.41
C GLN A 91 -7.79 10.69 -9.88
N LYS A 92 -8.71 10.52 -10.85
CA LYS A 92 -9.20 9.21 -11.29
C LYS A 92 -9.83 9.32 -12.67
N VAL A 93 -9.80 8.23 -13.42
CA VAL A 93 -10.58 8.09 -14.66
C VAL A 93 -11.55 6.93 -14.52
N ILE A 94 -12.82 7.17 -14.81
CA ILE A 94 -13.86 6.15 -14.90
C ILE A 94 -14.19 5.97 -16.38
N VAL A 95 -13.87 4.81 -16.92
CA VAL A 95 -14.18 4.43 -18.30
C VAL A 95 -15.50 3.66 -18.30
N VAL A 96 -16.54 4.26 -18.88
CA VAL A 96 -17.83 3.61 -19.09
C VAL A 96 -17.75 2.81 -20.40
N TRP A 97 -17.66 1.50 -20.26
CA TRP A 97 -17.45 0.57 -21.36
C TRP A 97 -18.80 0.10 -21.93
N ASN A 98 -19.17 0.62 -23.11
CA ASN A 98 -20.45 0.33 -23.75
C ASN A 98 -20.38 -0.78 -24.82
N ASN A 99 -19.22 -1.43 -25.03
CA ASN A 99 -19.12 -2.58 -25.94
C ASN A 99 -19.66 -3.83 -25.24
N VAL A 100 -20.98 -4.01 -25.28
CA VAL A 100 -21.68 -5.11 -24.62
C VAL A 100 -21.21 -6.44 -25.20
N GLY A 101 -20.78 -7.35 -24.33
CA GLY A 101 -20.25 -8.66 -24.72
C GLY A 101 -18.76 -8.66 -25.09
N GLU A 102 -18.12 -7.50 -25.18
CA GLU A 102 -16.68 -7.39 -25.42
C GLU A 102 -15.92 -7.16 -24.11
N LYS A 103 -14.72 -7.75 -24.02
CA LYS A 103 -13.83 -7.56 -22.87
C LYS A 103 -13.24 -6.15 -22.88
N ALA A 104 -13.34 -5.44 -21.75
CA ALA A 104 -12.68 -4.15 -21.58
C ALA A 104 -11.14 -4.30 -21.61
N PRO A 105 -10.39 -3.30 -22.11
CA PRO A 105 -8.94 -3.38 -22.28
C PRO A 105 -8.18 -3.14 -20.96
N GLU A 106 -8.71 -3.61 -19.84
CA GLU A 106 -8.12 -3.40 -18.51
C GLU A 106 -6.81 -4.15 -18.34
N GLU A 107 -6.75 -5.42 -18.78
CA GLU A 107 -5.51 -6.20 -18.75
C GLU A 107 -4.43 -5.58 -19.63
N THR A 108 -4.81 -5.15 -20.84
CA THR A 108 -3.91 -4.46 -21.77
C THR A 108 -3.40 -3.16 -21.16
N TRP A 109 -4.29 -2.37 -20.56
CA TRP A 109 -3.92 -1.13 -19.87
C TRP A 109 -2.94 -1.41 -18.73
N ASN A 110 -3.25 -2.33 -17.83
CA ASN A 110 -2.41 -2.68 -16.68
C ASN A 110 -1.02 -3.18 -17.08
N THR A 111 -0.90 -3.84 -18.23
CA THR A 111 0.40 -4.33 -18.77
C THR A 111 1.29 -3.19 -19.28
N LEU A 112 0.70 -2.05 -19.66
CA LEU A 112 1.43 -0.87 -20.15
C LEU A 112 1.92 0.06 -19.00
N GLY A 113 1.57 -0.26 -17.75
CA GLY A 113 1.87 0.55 -16.57
C GLY A 113 3.30 0.41 -16.04
N PRO A 114 3.71 1.25 -15.06
CA PRO A 114 2.84 1.94 -14.09
C PRO A 114 2.21 3.24 -14.59
N HIS A 115 0.94 3.47 -14.19
CA HIS A 115 0.19 4.68 -14.51
C HIS A 115 0.14 5.65 -13.32
N PRO A 116 0.21 6.97 -13.56
CA PRO A 116 0.18 7.97 -12.49
C PRO A 116 -1.20 8.12 -11.83
N VAL A 117 -2.27 7.76 -12.54
CA VAL A 117 -3.66 7.94 -12.11
C VAL A 117 -4.41 6.61 -12.25
N PRO A 118 -5.24 6.22 -11.26
CA PRO A 118 -6.08 5.03 -11.36
C PRO A 118 -7.14 5.17 -12.45
N VAL A 119 -7.27 4.13 -13.29
CA VAL A 119 -8.30 4.01 -14.33
C VAL A 119 -9.19 2.82 -13.99
N VAL A 120 -10.50 3.06 -13.90
CA VAL A 120 -11.49 2.04 -13.55
C VAL A 120 -12.41 1.79 -14.74
N PHE A 121 -12.49 0.55 -15.21
CA PHE A 121 -13.38 0.15 -16.29
C PHE A 121 -14.73 -0.32 -15.73
N LYS A 122 -15.81 0.33 -16.17
CA LYS A 122 -17.20 0.02 -15.79
C LYS A 122 -17.95 -0.58 -16.98
N VAL A 123 -17.91 -1.91 -17.07
CA VAL A 123 -18.64 -2.67 -18.08
C VAL A 123 -20.15 -2.46 -17.92
N GLN A 124 -20.81 -2.09 -19.01
CA GLN A 124 -22.25 -1.85 -19.04
C GLN A 124 -22.98 -3.05 -19.65
N THR A 125 -24.20 -3.31 -19.16
CA THR A 125 -25.06 -4.38 -19.68
C THR A 125 -25.75 -4.01 -20.99
N VAL A 126 -25.98 -2.72 -21.24
CA VAL A 126 -26.65 -2.19 -22.43
C VAL A 126 -25.91 -0.95 -22.93
N ASN A 127 -25.81 -0.77 -24.25
CA ASN A 127 -25.25 0.45 -24.83
C ASN A 127 -26.26 1.61 -24.75
N HIS A 128 -26.11 2.47 -23.74
CA HIS A 128 -26.89 3.69 -23.60
C HIS A 128 -26.02 4.92 -23.36
N MET A 129 -26.45 6.05 -23.90
CA MET A 129 -25.79 7.34 -23.68
C MET A 129 -25.90 7.83 -22.23
N ARG A 130 -26.94 7.40 -21.49
CA ARG A 130 -27.12 7.74 -20.08
C ARG A 130 -26.19 6.98 -19.12
N ASN A 131 -25.44 5.98 -19.60
CA ASN A 131 -24.58 5.19 -18.71
C ASN A 131 -23.51 6.04 -18.03
N ARG A 132 -22.98 7.05 -18.73
CA ARG A 132 -22.05 8.04 -18.15
C ARG A 132 -22.63 8.94 -17.06
N LEU A 133 -23.96 8.97 -16.91
CA LEU A 133 -24.66 9.81 -15.92
C LEU A 133 -25.08 9.00 -14.68
N GLN A 134 -24.73 7.72 -14.62
CA GLN A 134 -24.95 6.92 -13.42
C GLN A 134 -24.12 7.44 -12.26
N VAL A 135 -24.64 7.29 -11.04
CA VAL A 135 -23.89 7.60 -9.83
C VAL A 135 -22.89 6.48 -9.59
N PHE A 136 -21.61 6.75 -9.84
CA PHE A 136 -20.54 5.81 -9.56
C PHE A 136 -20.09 5.95 -8.10
N PRO A 137 -20.08 4.86 -7.30
CA PRO A 137 -19.63 4.93 -5.90
C PRO A 137 -18.14 5.31 -5.78
N GLU A 138 -17.36 5.19 -6.86
CA GLU A 138 -15.97 5.61 -6.92
C GLU A 138 -15.78 7.13 -7.07
N LEU A 139 -16.85 7.89 -7.27
CA LEU A 139 -16.80 9.36 -7.30
C LEU A 139 -16.64 9.88 -5.86
N GLU A 140 -15.43 10.36 -5.56
CA GLU A 140 -15.06 10.95 -4.28
C GLU A 140 -15.17 12.48 -4.27
N THR A 141 -15.41 13.10 -5.43
CA THR A 141 -15.58 14.54 -5.59
C THR A 141 -16.92 14.98 -4.97
N LYS A 142 -16.85 15.87 -3.97
CA LYS A 142 -18.01 16.45 -3.28
C LYS A 142 -18.51 17.71 -3.96
#